data_AF-A0A6G1K9V4-F1
#
_entry.id   AF-A0A6G1K9V4-F1
#
_cell.length_a   1.000
_cell.length_b   1.000
_cell.length_c   1.000
_cell.angle_alpha   90.00
_cell.angle_beta   90.00
_cell.angle_gamma   90.00
#
_symmetry.space_group_name_H-M   'P 1'
#
loop_
_entity.id
_entity.type
_entity.pdbx_description
1 polymer ?
#
loop_
_entity_poly.entity_id
_entity_poly.type
_entity_poly.pdbx_seq_one_letter_code
_entity_poly.pdbx_strand_id
1 'polypeptide(L)'
;MASYTSDSPPRIPPLSIPQIRELFIHPVKLEQKKWMEPIWKANIKAQLWYYDIEFRSDARISTLEKTLREAEKAGKLLTGRPRILQYKRERPDLKKERLDLKKERPNSKKKRPGSKRESIKAQEENEETETDLWKQAMEEHRALVRAPRPTAPKGRYRYGILEKCRGSYIVRCRKITEEWPVSSVFTMDITGLNPCLDQAAVDFGVIEGTMLLAQSKDVLSRHAGVVNNDSETEDENQDGDEDESGDEDEDEDEGYGPSKSEKRKAPATEPRGGRGRSKKQPKLSVGTESRLYFGLKGRETGDGQIFFKAEKGHLDFDHRFTSFTGIASLPIIRGAFKIEGFKIDDTAKMRAEPWSNFSEKAWESECVSRWH
;
A
#
# COMPACT_ATOMS: atom_id res chain seq x y z
N MET A 1 -40.17 -13.67 -19.55
CA MET A 1 -39.18 -12.59 -19.77
C MET A 1 -39.37 -11.57 -18.65
N ALA A 2 -38.50 -11.56 -17.66
CA ALA A 2 -38.56 -10.62 -16.54
C ALA A 2 -37.57 -9.48 -16.81
N SER A 3 -38.06 -8.24 -16.75
CA SER A 3 -37.28 -7.01 -16.90
C SER A 3 -36.35 -6.84 -15.69
N TYR A 4 -35.05 -6.72 -15.96
CA TYR A 4 -34.03 -6.46 -14.94
C TYR A 4 -34.02 -4.96 -14.60
N THR A 5 -34.31 -4.64 -13.33
CA THR A 5 -34.20 -3.29 -12.79
C THR A 5 -32.74 -2.85 -12.71
N SER A 6 -32.49 -1.61 -13.13
CA SER A 6 -31.21 -0.91 -13.19
C SER A 6 -30.59 -0.68 -11.79
N ASP A 7 -29.94 -1.70 -11.24
CA ASP A 7 -28.90 -1.49 -10.21
C ASP A 7 -27.54 -1.42 -10.90
N SER A 8 -26.82 -0.32 -10.69
CA SER A 8 -25.45 -0.18 -11.18
C SER A 8 -24.57 -1.28 -10.57
N PRO A 9 -23.80 -2.04 -11.39
CA PRO A 9 -23.04 -3.18 -10.88
C PRO A 9 -21.93 -2.73 -9.92
N PRO A 10 -21.58 -3.56 -8.92
CA PRO A 10 -20.46 -3.29 -8.03
C PRO A 10 -19.15 -3.14 -8.82
N ARG A 11 -18.41 -2.05 -8.57
CA ARG A 11 -17.18 -1.66 -9.30
C ARG A 11 -15.96 -2.46 -8.82
N ILE A 12 -16.02 -3.77 -8.97
CA ILE A 12 -14.92 -4.70 -8.69
C ILE A 12 -14.03 -4.77 -9.95
N PRO A 13 -12.69 -4.69 -9.84
CA PRO A 13 -11.81 -4.86 -10.99
C PRO A 13 -12.00 -6.26 -11.60
N PRO A 14 -11.91 -6.39 -12.94
CA PRO A 14 -11.95 -7.69 -13.58
C PRO A 14 -10.77 -8.54 -13.12
N LEU A 15 -11.05 -9.76 -12.68
CA LEU A 15 -10.03 -10.70 -12.28
C LEU A 15 -9.67 -11.59 -13.47
N SER A 16 -8.40 -11.98 -13.58
CA SER A 16 -7.97 -12.98 -14.56
C SER A 16 -8.57 -14.36 -14.24
N ILE A 17 -8.68 -15.24 -15.23
CA ILE A 17 -9.23 -16.60 -15.03
C ILE A 17 -8.48 -17.37 -13.92
N PRO A 18 -7.14 -17.34 -13.84
CA PRO A 18 -6.42 -17.93 -12.71
C PRO A 18 -6.83 -17.35 -11.35
N GLN A 19 -6.97 -16.02 -11.25
CA GLN A 19 -7.41 -15.35 -10.02
C GLN A 19 -8.84 -15.73 -9.63
N ILE A 20 -9.74 -15.88 -10.61
CA ILE A 20 -11.11 -16.35 -10.36
C ILE A 20 -11.09 -17.80 -9.88
N ARG A 21 -10.24 -18.67 -10.44
CA ARG A 21 -10.07 -20.07 -9.99
C ARG A 21 -9.52 -20.16 -8.57
N GLU A 22 -8.57 -19.30 -8.20
CA GLU A 22 -8.03 -19.24 -6.84
C GLU A 22 -9.10 -18.89 -5.80
N LEU A 23 -10.08 -18.05 -6.17
CA LEU A 23 -11.23 -17.78 -5.29
C LEU A 23 -12.02 -19.06 -4.95
N PHE A 24 -11.99 -20.10 -5.80
CA PHE A 24 -12.71 -21.37 -5.60
C PHE A 24 -11.88 -22.47 -4.94
N ILE A 25 -10.55 -22.38 -5.00
CA ILE A 25 -9.67 -23.47 -4.55
C ILE A 25 -9.37 -23.35 -3.05
N HIS A 26 -9.42 -22.15 -2.46
CA HIS A 26 -9.10 -22.00 -1.04
C HIS A 26 -10.16 -22.66 -0.14
N PRO A 27 -9.78 -23.67 0.67
CA PRO A 27 -10.65 -24.19 1.72
C PRO A 27 -10.74 -23.14 2.83
N VAL A 28 -11.68 -22.21 2.69
CA VAL A 28 -12.08 -21.33 3.78
C VAL A 28 -12.57 -22.23 4.91
N LYS A 29 -11.97 -22.11 6.11
CA LYS A 29 -12.39 -22.88 7.29
C LYS A 29 -13.90 -22.76 7.45
N LEU A 30 -14.58 -23.85 7.84
CA LEU A 30 -16.05 -23.95 7.84
C LEU A 30 -16.74 -22.76 8.55
N GLU A 31 -16.09 -22.20 9.57
CA GLU A 31 -16.57 -21.04 10.33
C GLU A 31 -16.47 -19.70 9.58
N GLN A 32 -15.43 -19.50 8.77
CA GLN A 32 -15.26 -18.31 7.93
C GLN A 32 -16.21 -18.32 6.72
N LYS A 33 -16.63 -19.51 6.29
CA LYS A 33 -17.51 -19.71 5.13
C LYS A 33 -18.86 -19.02 5.31
N LYS A 34 -19.46 -19.05 6.50
CA LYS A 34 -20.76 -18.42 6.79
C LYS A 34 -20.76 -16.90 6.65
N TRP A 35 -19.69 -16.22 7.08
CA TRP A 35 -19.65 -14.74 7.02
C TRP A 35 -19.17 -14.22 5.67
N MET A 36 -18.33 -14.99 4.96
CA MET A 36 -17.82 -14.60 3.66
C MET A 36 -18.76 -14.96 2.50
N GLU A 37 -19.73 -15.86 2.71
CA GLU A 37 -20.65 -16.32 1.65
C GLU A 37 -21.31 -15.18 0.86
N PRO A 38 -21.85 -14.12 1.49
CA PRO A 38 -22.50 -13.03 0.75
C PRO A 38 -21.53 -12.22 -0.11
N ILE A 39 -20.34 -11.90 0.43
CA ILE A 39 -19.30 -11.13 -0.26
C ILE A 39 -18.76 -11.94 -1.44
N TRP A 40 -18.50 -13.22 -1.21
CA TRP A 40 -17.98 -14.12 -2.22
C TRP A 40 -19.00 -14.35 -3.35
N LYS A 41 -20.27 -14.56 -3.00
CA LYS A 41 -21.38 -14.65 -3.97
C LYS A 41 -21.52 -13.36 -4.78
N ALA A 42 -21.35 -12.19 -4.17
CA ALA A 42 -21.38 -10.91 -4.88
C ALA A 42 -20.22 -10.78 -5.88
N ASN A 43 -19.00 -11.15 -5.48
CA ASN A 43 -17.82 -11.13 -6.35
C ASN A 43 -17.98 -12.07 -7.57
N ILE A 44 -18.43 -13.30 -7.37
CA ILE A 44 -18.61 -14.26 -8.47
C ILE A 44 -19.64 -13.74 -9.47
N LYS A 45 -20.77 -13.21 -8.99
CA LYS A 45 -21.81 -12.62 -9.85
C LYS A 45 -21.28 -11.43 -10.64
N ALA A 46 -20.48 -10.57 -10.03
CA ALA A 46 -19.87 -9.42 -10.71
C ALA A 46 -18.95 -9.87 -11.85
N GLN A 47 -18.15 -10.92 -11.64
CA GLN A 47 -17.29 -11.47 -12.68
C GLN A 47 -18.10 -12.12 -13.81
N LEU A 48 -19.10 -12.95 -13.50
CA LEU A 48 -19.98 -13.54 -14.52
C LEU A 48 -20.68 -12.46 -15.35
N TRP A 49 -21.15 -11.39 -14.71
CA TRP A 49 -21.76 -10.24 -15.38
C TRP A 49 -20.75 -9.51 -16.28
N TYR A 50 -19.51 -9.32 -15.82
CA TYR A 50 -18.44 -8.65 -16.57
C TYR A 50 -18.11 -9.36 -17.90
N TYR A 51 -18.12 -10.69 -17.89
CA TYR A 51 -17.89 -11.55 -19.06
C TYR A 51 -19.16 -11.90 -19.85
N ASP A 52 -20.28 -11.25 -19.53
CA ASP A 52 -21.58 -11.47 -20.19
C ASP A 52 -22.06 -12.93 -20.14
N ILE A 53 -21.78 -13.60 -19.03
CA ILE A 53 -22.25 -14.96 -18.76
C ILE A 53 -23.58 -14.86 -18.01
N GLU A 54 -24.64 -15.43 -18.59
CA GLU A 54 -25.95 -15.45 -17.95
C GLU A 54 -25.96 -16.35 -16.70
N PHE A 55 -26.52 -15.83 -15.61
CA PHE A 55 -26.76 -16.60 -14.39
C PHE A 55 -28.05 -16.11 -13.72
N ARG A 56 -28.65 -16.97 -12.90
CA ARG A 56 -29.78 -16.55 -12.06
C ARG A 56 -29.28 -15.78 -10.84
N SER A 57 -29.87 -14.63 -10.56
CA SER A 57 -29.50 -13.79 -9.41
C SER A 57 -29.66 -14.51 -8.07
N ASP A 58 -30.55 -15.50 -7.96
CA ASP A 58 -30.78 -16.30 -6.75
C ASP A 58 -29.91 -17.58 -6.66
N ALA A 59 -29.12 -17.90 -7.69
CA ALA A 59 -28.35 -19.13 -7.78
C ALA A 59 -27.43 -19.37 -6.56
N ARG A 60 -27.29 -20.64 -6.14
CA ARG A 60 -26.34 -21.05 -5.10
C ARG A 60 -24.90 -20.95 -5.62
N ILE A 61 -23.91 -20.81 -4.73
CA ILE A 61 -22.48 -20.71 -5.12
C ILE A 61 -22.05 -21.91 -5.98
N SER A 62 -22.46 -23.13 -5.61
CA SER A 62 -22.18 -24.34 -6.40
C SER A 62 -22.75 -24.30 -7.82
N THR A 63 -23.87 -23.61 -8.01
CA THR A 63 -24.47 -23.40 -9.34
C THR A 63 -23.66 -22.37 -10.13
N LEU A 64 -23.26 -21.26 -9.50
CA LEU A 64 -22.42 -20.24 -10.12
C LEU A 64 -21.04 -20.80 -10.52
N GLU A 65 -20.45 -21.66 -9.68
CA GLU A 65 -19.23 -22.41 -9.98
C GLU A 65 -19.36 -23.28 -11.23
N LYS A 66 -20.47 -24.03 -11.31
CA LYS A 66 -20.76 -24.88 -12.47
C LYS A 66 -20.90 -24.02 -13.74
N THR A 67 -21.66 -22.93 -13.67
CA THR A 67 -21.83 -21.99 -14.78
C THR A 67 -20.50 -21.40 -15.24
N LEU A 68 -19.61 -21.03 -14.32
CA LEU A 68 -18.28 -20.52 -14.66
C LEU A 68 -17.42 -21.59 -15.35
N ARG A 69 -17.40 -22.83 -14.84
CA ARG A 69 -16.65 -23.95 -15.46
C ARG A 69 -17.19 -24.29 -16.85
N GLU A 70 -18.50 -24.21 -17.05
CA GLU A 70 -19.12 -24.41 -18.37
C GLU A 70 -18.75 -23.28 -19.34
N ALA A 71 -18.77 -22.02 -18.89
CA ALA A 71 -18.34 -20.88 -19.70
C ALA A 71 -16.85 -20.95 -20.07
N GLU A 72 -16.02 -21.47 -19.17
CA GLU A 72 -14.60 -21.73 -19.41
C GLU A 72 -14.40 -22.81 -20.48
N LYS A 73 -15.06 -23.97 -20.33
CA LYS A 73 -15.02 -25.05 -21.33
C LYS A 73 -15.51 -24.59 -22.70
N ALA A 74 -16.48 -23.68 -22.73
CA ALA A 74 -16.99 -23.08 -23.95
C ALA A 74 -16.08 -21.97 -24.52
N GLY A 75 -14.93 -21.67 -23.89
CA GLY A 75 -13.99 -20.63 -24.33
C GLY A 75 -14.51 -19.20 -24.18
N LYS A 76 -15.67 -18.98 -23.55
CA LYS A 76 -16.30 -17.65 -23.41
C LYS A 76 -15.49 -16.69 -22.55
N LEU A 77 -14.72 -17.21 -21.59
CA LEU A 77 -13.84 -16.40 -20.73
C LEU A 77 -12.55 -15.95 -21.43
N LEU A 78 -12.09 -16.68 -22.45
CA LEU A 78 -10.86 -16.37 -23.20
C LEU A 78 -11.14 -15.48 -24.43
N THR A 79 -12.33 -15.58 -25.01
CA THR A 79 -12.72 -14.88 -26.24
C THR A 79 -13.74 -13.76 -26.01
N GLY A 80 -14.39 -13.75 -24.84
CA GLY A 80 -15.43 -12.78 -24.50
C GLY A 80 -14.84 -11.40 -24.29
N ARG A 81 -15.26 -10.44 -25.12
CA ARG A 81 -14.98 -9.03 -24.87
C ARG A 81 -15.75 -8.58 -23.62
N PRO A 82 -15.09 -7.96 -22.63
CA PRO A 82 -15.76 -7.33 -21.51
C PRO A 82 -16.93 -6.47 -21.95
N ARG A 83 -18.08 -6.61 -21.26
CA ARG A 83 -19.29 -5.84 -21.57
C ARG A 83 -19.06 -4.32 -21.56
N ILE A 84 -18.10 -3.85 -20.76
CA ILE A 84 -17.69 -2.44 -20.65
C ILE A 84 -16.98 -1.92 -21.92
N LEU A 85 -16.30 -2.78 -22.67
CA LEU A 85 -15.61 -2.37 -23.91
C LEU A 85 -16.56 -2.20 -25.10
N GLN A 86 -17.78 -2.74 -25.02
CA GLN A 86 -18.80 -2.51 -26.05
C GLN A 86 -19.35 -1.08 -25.98
N TYR A 87 -19.51 -0.52 -24.77
CA TYR A 87 -20.04 0.84 -24.56
C TYR A 87 -19.10 1.99 -24.96
N LYS A 88 -17.78 1.78 -24.96
CA LYS A 88 -16.82 2.86 -25.30
C LYS A 88 -16.70 3.13 -26.81
N ARG A 89 -17.24 2.26 -27.68
CA ARG A 89 -17.10 2.37 -29.13
C ARG A 89 -18.14 3.31 -29.78
N GLU A 90 -19.13 3.77 -29.02
CA GLU A 90 -20.26 4.57 -29.53
C GLU A 90 -20.15 6.08 -29.22
N ARG A 91 -18.98 6.61 -28.82
CA ARG A 91 -18.77 8.07 -28.68
C ARG A 91 -18.00 8.65 -29.88
N PRO A 92 -18.60 9.56 -30.68
CA PRO A 92 -17.89 10.28 -31.75
C PRO A 92 -16.85 11.27 -31.21
N ASP A 93 -15.85 11.55 -32.05
CA ASP A 93 -14.61 12.29 -31.85
C ASP A 93 -14.64 13.57 -30.97
N LEU A 94 -13.90 13.53 -29.84
CA LEU A 94 -13.47 14.70 -29.05
C LEU A 94 -12.06 15.19 -29.43
N LYS A 95 -11.46 14.69 -30.52
CA LYS A 95 -10.07 15.03 -30.91
C LYS A 95 -9.90 16.39 -31.59
N LYS A 96 -10.98 17.05 -32.04
CA LYS A 96 -10.88 18.33 -32.78
C LYS A 96 -10.71 19.56 -31.88
N GLU A 97 -11.14 19.53 -30.62
CA GLU A 97 -11.13 20.72 -29.74
C GLU A 97 -9.75 21.04 -29.16
N ARG A 98 -8.82 20.08 -29.17
CA ARG A 98 -7.48 20.24 -28.58
C ARG A 98 -6.44 20.90 -29.51
N LEU A 99 -6.77 21.09 -30.79
CA LEU A 99 -5.86 21.64 -31.79
C LEU A 99 -5.92 23.17 -31.92
N ASP A 100 -7.00 23.81 -31.46
CA ASP A 100 -7.17 25.26 -31.61
C ASP A 100 -6.53 26.08 -30.46
N LEU A 101 -6.28 25.45 -29.29
CA LEU A 101 -5.67 26.13 -28.13
C LEU A 101 -4.13 26.27 -28.18
N LYS A 102 -3.45 25.68 -29.18
CA LYS A 102 -1.98 25.73 -29.28
C LYS A 102 -1.41 26.86 -30.14
N LYS A 103 -2.24 27.70 -30.77
CA LYS A 103 -1.78 28.73 -31.72
C LYS A 103 -1.49 30.12 -31.15
N GLU A 104 -1.72 30.36 -29.87
CA GLU A 104 -1.42 31.67 -29.25
C GLU A 104 -0.42 31.55 -28.10
N ARG A 105 0.89 31.50 -28.42
CA ARG A 105 1.92 31.95 -27.49
C ARG A 105 2.87 32.90 -28.21
N PRO A 106 2.82 34.22 -27.94
CA PRO A 106 3.77 35.16 -28.50
C PRO A 106 5.18 34.95 -27.90
N ASN A 107 6.15 35.00 -28.80
CA ASN A 107 7.57 34.86 -28.57
C ASN A 107 8.13 36.14 -27.93
N SER A 108 8.49 36.12 -26.64
CA SER A 108 9.10 37.26 -25.95
C SER A 108 10.43 36.90 -25.28
N LYS A 109 11.51 36.95 -26.07
CA LYS A 109 12.89 37.05 -25.54
C LYS A 109 13.25 38.53 -25.35
N LYS A 110 13.01 39.07 -24.15
CA LYS A 110 13.70 40.27 -23.62
C LYS A 110 13.99 40.03 -22.13
N LYS A 111 15.23 39.66 -21.80
CA LYS A 111 15.72 39.57 -20.41
C LYS A 111 15.85 40.99 -19.85
N ARG A 112 14.97 41.39 -18.93
CA ARG A 112 15.11 42.60 -18.10
C ARG A 112 15.84 42.24 -16.80
N PRO A 113 16.65 43.15 -16.22
CA PRO A 113 17.41 42.92 -14.99
C PRO A 113 16.56 43.10 -13.71
N GLY A 114 15.27 42.71 -13.74
CA GLY A 114 14.38 42.66 -12.56
C GLY A 114 14.30 41.28 -11.88
N SER A 115 14.94 40.28 -12.48
CA SER A 115 14.69 38.85 -12.25
C SER A 115 14.94 38.36 -10.82
N LYS A 116 15.81 38.99 -10.03
CA LYS A 116 16.17 38.48 -8.69
C LYS A 116 15.18 38.90 -7.59
N ARG A 117 14.57 40.08 -7.71
CA ARG A 117 13.62 40.59 -6.71
C ARG A 117 12.22 39.98 -6.90
N GLU A 118 11.85 39.71 -8.15
CA GLU A 118 10.60 39.00 -8.48
C GLU A 118 10.63 37.53 -8.07
N SER A 119 11.78 36.86 -8.19
CA SER A 119 11.91 35.46 -7.76
C SER A 119 11.88 35.30 -6.24
N ILE A 120 12.49 36.22 -5.48
CA ILE A 120 12.40 36.23 -4.02
C ILE A 120 10.95 36.47 -3.56
N LYS A 121 10.26 37.46 -4.13
CA LYS A 121 8.86 37.75 -3.77
C LYS A 121 7.93 36.57 -4.08
N ALA A 122 8.14 35.88 -5.19
CA ALA A 122 7.37 34.70 -5.55
C ALA A 122 7.62 33.51 -4.61
N GLN A 123 8.85 33.36 -4.09
CA GLN A 123 9.14 32.35 -3.06
C GLN A 123 8.46 32.67 -1.73
N GLU A 124 8.53 33.93 -1.28
CA GLU A 124 7.89 34.38 -0.03
C GLU A 124 6.36 34.20 -0.06
N GLU A 125 5.71 34.59 -1.17
CA GLU A 125 4.27 34.38 -1.36
C GLU A 125 3.89 32.88 -1.36
N ASN A 126 4.72 32.04 -1.97
CA ASN A 126 4.47 30.60 -2.02
C ASN A 126 4.63 29.95 -0.63
N GLU A 127 5.67 30.33 0.12
CA GLU A 127 5.87 29.88 1.50
C GLU A 127 4.70 30.30 2.40
N GLU A 128 4.21 31.55 2.28
CA GLU A 128 3.05 32.02 3.05
C GLU A 128 1.81 31.17 2.76
N THR A 129 1.50 30.92 1.48
CA THR A 129 0.35 30.09 1.10
C THR A 129 0.46 28.64 1.57
N GLU A 130 1.65 28.05 1.54
CA GLU A 130 1.89 26.69 2.05
C GLU A 130 1.63 26.63 3.56
N THR A 131 2.12 27.62 4.30
CA THR A 131 1.86 27.68 5.75
C THR A 131 0.38 27.82 6.07
N ASP A 132 -0.38 28.53 5.25
CA ASP A 132 -1.82 28.74 5.46
C ASP A 132 -2.65 27.50 5.13
N LEU A 133 -2.35 26.82 4.02
CA LEU A 133 -2.98 25.54 3.70
C LEU A 133 -2.70 24.49 4.77
N TRP A 134 -1.46 24.43 5.27
CA TRP A 134 -1.10 23.54 6.37
C TRP A 134 -1.84 23.90 7.67
N LYS A 135 -1.91 25.19 8.03
CA LYS A 135 -2.66 25.65 9.22
C LYS A 135 -4.14 25.27 9.12
N GLN A 136 -4.76 25.48 7.96
CA GLN A 136 -6.15 25.12 7.72
C GLN A 136 -6.37 23.62 7.90
N ALA A 137 -5.54 22.79 7.25
CA ALA A 137 -5.68 21.34 7.33
C ALA A 137 -5.40 20.80 8.75
N MET A 138 -4.50 21.44 9.51
CA MET A 138 -4.29 21.11 10.93
C MET A 138 -5.48 21.51 11.81
N GLU A 139 -6.23 22.56 11.46
CA GLU A 139 -7.47 22.89 12.16
C GLU A 139 -8.57 21.87 11.87
N GLU A 140 -8.67 21.36 10.63
CA GLU A 140 -9.53 20.22 10.29
C GLU A 140 -9.16 18.96 11.11
N HIS A 141 -7.87 18.64 11.19
CA HIS A 141 -7.39 17.55 12.04
C HIS A 141 -7.78 17.74 13.51
N ARG A 142 -7.60 18.95 14.07
CA ARG A 142 -8.01 19.26 15.45
C ARG A 142 -9.52 19.13 15.65
N ALA A 143 -10.31 19.59 14.68
CA ALA A 143 -11.76 19.43 14.72
C ALA A 143 -12.15 17.95 14.74
N LEU A 144 -11.53 17.12 13.88
CA LEU A 144 -11.75 15.67 13.85
C LEU A 144 -11.36 14.99 15.16
N VAL A 145 -10.21 15.36 15.74
CA VAL A 145 -9.74 14.78 17.02
C VAL A 145 -10.63 15.18 18.20
N ARG A 146 -11.20 16.39 18.18
CA ARG A 146 -12.14 16.88 19.20
C ARG A 146 -13.53 16.29 19.06
N ALA A 147 -13.94 15.90 17.85
CA ALA A 147 -15.25 15.35 17.60
C ALA A 147 -15.49 14.07 18.42
N PRO A 148 -16.64 13.94 19.10
CA PRO A 148 -16.98 12.73 19.82
C PRO A 148 -17.09 11.58 18.81
N ARG A 149 -16.29 10.53 19.00
CA ARG A 149 -16.39 9.36 18.13
C ARG A 149 -17.74 8.70 18.32
N PRO A 150 -18.43 8.31 17.23
CA PRO A 150 -19.60 7.47 17.35
C PRO A 150 -19.19 6.24 18.16
N THR A 151 -19.88 6.02 19.28
CA THR A 151 -19.65 4.82 20.08
C THR A 151 -19.87 3.64 19.16
N ALA A 152 -18.83 2.83 18.96
CA ALA A 152 -18.92 1.65 18.11
C ALA A 152 -20.21 0.89 18.47
N PRO A 153 -21.04 0.50 17.48
CA PRO A 153 -22.28 -0.20 17.76
C PRO A 153 -21.98 -1.35 18.72
N LYS A 154 -22.79 -1.50 19.77
CA LYS A 154 -22.64 -2.54 20.79
C LYS A 154 -22.81 -3.93 20.13
N GLY A 155 -21.74 -4.41 19.53
CA GLY A 155 -21.64 -5.62 18.73
C GLY A 155 -20.16 -5.83 18.48
N ARG A 156 -19.65 -7.03 18.77
CA ARG A 156 -18.23 -7.38 18.90
C ARG A 156 -17.42 -7.34 17.59
N TYR A 157 -17.70 -6.44 16.66
CA TYR A 157 -16.84 -6.23 15.51
C TYR A 157 -15.59 -5.47 15.96
N ARG A 158 -14.55 -6.23 16.30
CA ARG A 158 -13.20 -5.68 16.40
C ARG A 158 -12.77 -5.31 14.98
N TYR A 159 -12.94 -4.03 14.65
CA TYR A 159 -12.35 -3.43 13.46
C TYR A 159 -10.85 -3.79 13.41
N GLY A 160 -10.42 -4.35 12.28
CA GLY A 160 -8.99 -4.60 12.03
C GLY A 160 -8.22 -3.28 12.00
N ILE A 161 -6.90 -3.35 12.21
CA ILE A 161 -6.01 -2.17 12.18
C ILE A 161 -6.14 -1.42 10.85
N LEU A 162 -6.23 -2.17 9.74
CA LEU A 162 -6.43 -1.62 8.39
C LEU A 162 -7.72 -0.79 8.30
N GLU A 163 -8.84 -1.33 8.79
CA GLU A 163 -10.11 -0.61 8.71
C GLU A 163 -10.12 0.69 9.52
N LYS A 164 -9.40 0.72 10.65
CA LYS A 164 -9.26 1.92 11.49
C LYS A 164 -8.40 3.01 10.87
N CYS A 165 -7.41 2.64 10.04
CA CYS A 165 -6.53 3.62 9.41
C CYS A 165 -7.10 4.21 8.12
N ARG A 166 -8.24 3.74 7.61
CA ARG A 166 -8.88 4.32 6.41
C ARG A 166 -9.31 5.77 6.63
N GLY A 167 -9.22 6.57 5.58
CA GLY A 167 -9.55 7.99 5.59
C GLY A 167 -8.54 8.85 4.83
N SER A 168 -8.71 10.16 4.96
CA SER A 168 -7.85 11.17 4.32
C SER A 168 -6.87 11.75 5.33
N TYR A 169 -5.61 11.89 4.92
CA TYR A 169 -4.51 12.39 5.74
C TYR A 169 -3.76 13.49 5.00
N ILE A 170 -3.33 14.50 5.76
CA ILE A 170 -2.21 15.35 5.35
C ILE A 170 -0.91 14.75 5.86
N VAL A 171 0.15 14.89 5.07
CA VAL A 171 1.47 14.32 5.37
C VAL A 171 2.48 15.44 5.46
N ARG A 172 3.41 15.32 6.41
CA ARG A 172 4.57 16.19 6.56
C ARG A 172 5.82 15.38 6.31
N CYS A 173 6.65 15.85 5.38
CA CYS A 173 7.96 15.29 5.11
C CYS A 173 8.98 16.42 4.98
N ARG A 174 9.80 16.63 6.02
CA ARG A 174 10.78 17.73 6.04
C ARG A 174 11.81 17.62 4.92
N LYS A 175 12.25 16.40 4.63
CA LYS A 175 13.26 16.14 3.60
C LYS A 175 12.79 16.56 2.20
N ILE A 176 11.49 16.39 1.90
CA ILE A 176 10.92 16.86 0.63
C ILE A 176 10.79 18.39 0.64
N THR A 177 10.21 18.96 1.69
CA THR A 177 9.98 20.42 1.76
C THR A 177 11.29 21.23 1.78
N GLU A 178 12.40 20.66 2.26
CA GLU A 178 13.71 21.31 2.29
C GLU A 178 14.42 21.28 0.92
N GLU A 179 14.20 20.21 0.13
CA GLU A 179 14.89 20.00 -1.14
C GLU A 179 14.07 20.50 -2.36
N TRP A 180 12.73 20.57 -2.25
CA TRP A 180 11.85 21.00 -3.33
C TRP A 180 10.83 22.06 -2.88
N PRO A 181 10.68 23.17 -3.63
CA PRO A 181 9.65 24.17 -3.36
C PRO A 181 8.29 23.64 -3.81
N VAL A 182 7.58 22.95 -2.92
CA VAL A 182 6.24 22.44 -3.22
C VAL A 182 5.19 23.46 -2.78
N SER A 183 4.23 23.78 -3.65
CA SER A 183 3.15 24.73 -3.35
C SER A 183 1.92 24.09 -2.71
N SER A 184 1.89 22.76 -2.58
CA SER A 184 0.74 22.00 -2.08
C SER A 184 1.09 21.21 -0.84
N VAL A 185 0.07 21.01 0.01
CA VAL A 185 0.16 20.11 1.17
C VAL A 185 0.17 18.68 0.68
N PHE A 186 1.09 17.86 1.19
CA PHE A 186 1.13 16.44 0.85
C PHE A 186 -0.10 15.71 1.39
N THR A 187 -0.64 14.80 0.60
CA THR A 187 -1.86 14.06 0.94
C THR A 187 -1.67 12.56 0.81
N MET A 188 -2.45 11.83 1.61
CA MET A 188 -2.55 10.39 1.53
C MET A 188 -3.98 9.95 1.86
N ASP A 189 -4.61 9.24 0.93
CA ASP A 189 -6.00 8.80 1.06
C ASP A 189 -6.08 7.27 1.09
N ILE A 190 -6.32 6.70 2.27
CA ILE A 190 -6.32 5.24 2.51
C ILE A 190 -7.72 4.66 2.29
N THR A 191 -7.81 3.70 1.39
CA THR A 191 -9.04 2.96 1.02
C THR A 191 -8.87 1.45 1.20
N GLY A 192 -9.99 0.78 1.45
CA GLY A 192 -10.02 -0.68 1.52
C GLY A 192 -9.86 -1.32 0.15
N LEU A 193 -8.87 -2.22 0.01
CA LEU A 193 -8.70 -3.01 -1.21
C LEU A 193 -9.24 -4.43 -1.01
N ASN A 194 -8.82 -5.12 0.05
CA ASN A 194 -9.31 -6.43 0.46
C ASN A 194 -9.15 -6.62 1.99
N PRO A 195 -9.58 -7.74 2.60
CA PRO A 195 -9.51 -7.92 4.06
C PRO A 195 -8.09 -7.90 4.66
N CYS A 196 -7.05 -8.14 3.87
CA CYS A 196 -5.66 -8.24 4.31
C CYS A 196 -4.77 -7.07 3.83
N LEU A 197 -5.29 -6.24 2.93
CA LEU A 197 -4.54 -5.22 2.22
C LEU A 197 -5.42 -3.98 2.00
N ASP A 198 -4.91 -2.82 2.37
CA ASP A 198 -5.47 -1.54 1.97
C ASP A 198 -4.58 -0.89 0.91
N GLN A 199 -5.12 0.10 0.20
CA GLN A 199 -4.38 0.88 -0.78
C GLN A 199 -4.57 2.37 -0.51
N ALA A 200 -3.56 3.19 -0.76
CA ALA A 200 -3.65 4.63 -0.63
C ALA A 200 -3.25 5.36 -1.91
N ALA A 201 -4.01 6.41 -2.25
CA ALA A 201 -3.55 7.42 -3.19
C ALA A 201 -2.57 8.34 -2.46
N VAL A 202 -1.41 8.58 -3.03
CA VAL A 202 -0.35 9.40 -2.42
C VAL A 202 -0.02 10.55 -3.35
N ASP A 203 0.07 11.75 -2.79
CA ASP A 203 0.60 12.94 -3.45
C ASP A 203 1.57 13.64 -2.48
N PHE A 204 2.87 13.51 -2.75
CA PHE A 204 3.95 14.18 -2.02
C PHE A 204 4.51 15.37 -2.80
N GLY A 205 3.76 15.92 -3.75
CA GLY A 205 4.14 17.05 -4.58
C GLY A 205 5.11 16.70 -5.70
N VAL A 206 6.24 16.08 -5.35
CA VAL A 206 7.27 15.61 -6.31
C VAL A 206 7.02 14.19 -6.82
N ILE A 207 6.29 13.39 -6.03
CA ILE A 207 5.91 12.03 -6.37
C ILE A 207 4.43 11.87 -6.08
N GLU A 208 3.70 11.36 -7.08
CA GLU A 208 2.34 10.87 -6.91
C GLU A 208 2.31 9.36 -7.18
N GLY A 209 1.42 8.62 -6.53
CA GLY A 209 1.40 7.18 -6.70
C GLY A 209 0.36 6.42 -5.91
N THR A 210 0.56 5.10 -5.88
CA THR A 210 -0.25 4.17 -5.11
C THR A 210 0.62 3.47 -4.07
N MET A 211 0.12 3.43 -2.84
CA MET A 211 0.75 2.71 -1.73
C MET A 211 -0.11 1.51 -1.34
N LEU A 212 0.47 0.32 -1.21
CA LEU A 212 -0.19 -0.86 -0.64
C LEU A 212 0.19 -0.99 0.83
N LEU A 213 -0.78 -1.23 1.71
CA LEU A 213 -0.58 -1.31 3.17
C LEU A 213 -1.04 -2.67 3.72
N ALA A 214 -0.18 -3.31 4.51
CA ALA A 214 -0.46 -4.58 5.17
C ALA A 214 0.08 -4.62 6.62
N GLN A 215 -0.51 -5.46 7.47
CA GLN A 215 0.00 -5.68 8.84
C GLN A 215 1.28 -6.54 8.88
N SER A 216 1.56 -7.31 7.82
CA SER A 216 2.74 -8.17 7.71
C SER A 216 3.48 -7.90 6.41
N LYS A 217 4.82 -7.90 6.49
CA LYS A 217 5.71 -7.83 5.33
C LYS A 217 5.44 -8.98 4.34
N ASP A 218 5.11 -10.17 4.83
CA ASP A 218 4.88 -11.33 3.97
C ASP A 218 3.63 -11.18 3.11
N VAL A 219 2.56 -10.62 3.71
CA VAL A 219 1.31 -10.32 2.98
C VAL A 219 1.59 -9.28 1.90
N LEU A 220 2.36 -8.24 2.24
CA LEU A 220 2.75 -7.21 1.28
C LEU A 220 3.61 -7.80 0.16
N SER A 221 4.61 -8.63 0.47
CA SER A 221 5.49 -9.27 -0.52
C SER A 221 4.73 -10.20 -1.46
N ARG A 222 3.79 -11.02 -0.95
CA ARG A 222 2.98 -11.88 -1.81
C ARG A 222 2.14 -11.06 -2.79
N HIS A 223 1.52 -9.98 -2.35
CA HIS A 223 0.71 -9.14 -3.23
C HIS A 223 1.56 -8.29 -4.18
N ALA A 224 2.66 -7.71 -3.72
CA ALA A 224 3.55 -6.92 -4.56
C ALA A 224 4.26 -7.80 -5.60
N GLY A 225 4.68 -9.01 -5.22
CA GLY A 225 5.27 -10.01 -6.10
C GLY A 225 4.28 -10.47 -7.16
N VAL A 226 3.07 -10.89 -6.78
CA VAL A 226 2.03 -11.33 -7.73
C VAL A 226 1.66 -10.23 -8.75
N VAL A 227 1.69 -8.95 -8.37
CA VAL A 227 1.40 -7.86 -9.31
C VAL A 227 2.63 -7.46 -10.15
N ASN A 228 3.84 -7.83 -9.73
CA ASN A 228 5.06 -7.60 -10.51
C ASN A 228 5.39 -8.76 -11.46
N ASN A 229 4.90 -9.98 -11.18
CA ASN A 229 5.30 -11.21 -11.87
C ASN A 229 4.61 -11.43 -13.23
N ASP A 230 4.36 -10.35 -13.99
CA ASP A 230 3.91 -10.44 -15.39
C ASP A 230 5.08 -10.59 -16.38
N SER A 231 6.34 -10.60 -15.94
CA SER A 231 7.46 -11.17 -16.71
C SER A 231 8.73 -11.36 -15.86
N GLU A 232 9.33 -12.53 -16.04
CA GLU A 232 10.75 -12.89 -15.77
C GLU A 232 11.08 -13.56 -14.43
N THR A 233 11.14 -14.89 -14.51
CA THR A 233 12.11 -15.83 -13.91
C THR A 233 12.93 -15.35 -12.71
N GLU A 234 12.69 -16.02 -11.59
CA GLU A 234 13.52 -16.09 -10.39
C GLU A 234 14.95 -16.52 -10.75
N ASP A 235 15.91 -15.60 -10.66
CA ASP A 235 17.34 -15.92 -10.56
C ASP A 235 17.72 -15.82 -9.07
N GLU A 236 17.32 -16.85 -8.31
CA GLU A 236 17.84 -17.10 -6.97
C GLU A 236 19.18 -17.84 -7.12
N ASN A 237 20.28 -17.10 -7.30
CA ASN A 237 21.63 -17.60 -7.08
C ASN A 237 22.51 -16.49 -6.50
N GLN A 238 22.42 -16.31 -5.18
CA GLN A 238 23.44 -15.58 -4.43
C GLN A 238 23.50 -16.11 -3.00
N ASP A 239 24.14 -17.26 -2.83
CA ASP A 239 24.85 -17.61 -1.61
C ASP A 239 26.26 -18.05 -2.03
N GLY A 240 27.19 -17.10 -1.92
CA GLY A 240 28.61 -17.35 -1.94
C GLY A 240 29.06 -17.62 -0.51
N ASP A 241 29.36 -18.88 -0.21
CA ASP A 241 30.14 -19.26 0.96
C ASP A 241 31.57 -19.54 0.48
N GLU A 242 32.41 -18.51 0.60
CA GLU A 242 33.85 -18.61 0.65
C GLU A 242 34.24 -19.04 2.07
N ASP A 243 34.49 -20.34 2.29
CA ASP A 243 35.19 -20.82 3.48
C ASP A 243 36.50 -21.50 3.06
N GLU A 244 37.56 -20.67 3.02
CA GLU A 244 38.94 -21.11 3.20
C GLU A 244 39.07 -21.71 4.60
N SER A 245 39.36 -23.01 4.69
CA SER A 245 40.00 -23.56 5.89
C SER A 245 41.13 -24.49 5.46
N GLY A 246 42.34 -24.06 5.83
CA GLY A 246 43.58 -24.77 5.61
C GLY A 246 43.71 -25.97 6.52
N ASP A 247 44.33 -27.01 5.95
CA ASP A 247 45.04 -28.08 6.63
C ASP A 247 46.06 -27.51 7.63
N GLU A 248 46.16 -28.15 8.80
CA GLU A 248 47.42 -28.51 9.47
C GLU A 248 47.10 -29.33 10.75
N ASP A 249 47.18 -30.66 10.60
CA ASP A 249 47.84 -31.69 11.40
C ASP A 249 48.06 -31.55 12.93
N GLU A 250 47.85 -32.71 13.60
CA GLU A 250 48.62 -33.26 14.75
C GLU A 250 48.51 -32.48 16.09
N ASP A 251 48.12 -33.03 17.25
CA ASP A 251 48.62 -34.23 17.90
C ASP A 251 47.77 -34.63 19.14
N GLU A 252 48.11 -35.81 19.62
CA GLU A 252 47.58 -36.64 20.70
C GLU A 252 47.47 -36.02 22.12
N ASP A 253 46.78 -36.79 22.97
CA ASP A 253 46.86 -36.84 24.44
C ASP A 253 45.77 -36.08 25.23
N GLU A 254 44.94 -36.83 25.96
CA GLU A 254 44.92 -36.77 27.43
C GLU A 254 43.76 -37.60 28.04
N GLY A 255 44.15 -38.67 28.74
CA GLY A 255 43.96 -38.72 30.19
C GLY A 255 42.54 -38.84 30.77
N TYR A 256 42.09 -40.09 30.93
CA TYR A 256 41.05 -40.50 31.85
C TYR A 256 41.44 -40.20 33.32
N GLY A 257 40.60 -39.49 34.08
CA GLY A 257 40.77 -39.38 35.53
C GLY A 257 39.67 -38.62 36.28
N PRO A 258 38.78 -39.31 37.03
CA PRO A 258 37.87 -38.68 37.96
C PRO A 258 38.41 -38.71 39.40
N SER A 259 37.83 -37.84 40.24
CA SER A 259 37.89 -37.77 41.71
C SER A 259 38.86 -36.74 42.31
N LYS A 260 38.27 -35.77 43.02
CA LYS A 260 38.30 -35.77 44.49
C LYS A 260 37.27 -34.79 45.05
N SER A 261 36.26 -35.40 45.66
CA SER A 261 35.39 -34.82 46.67
C SER A 261 36.20 -34.38 47.88
N GLU A 262 36.06 -33.12 48.29
CA GLU A 262 36.48 -32.69 49.63
C GLU A 262 35.40 -31.87 50.34
N LYS A 263 35.37 -32.10 51.65
CA LYS A 263 34.21 -32.12 52.53
C LYS A 263 33.89 -30.74 53.11
N ARG A 264 32.59 -30.45 53.13
CA ARG A 264 31.77 -29.86 54.20
C ARG A 264 32.51 -29.05 55.30
N LYS A 265 32.15 -27.77 55.41
CA LYS A 265 32.07 -27.06 56.69
C LYS A 265 30.83 -26.16 56.71
N ALA A 266 29.92 -26.46 57.62
CA ALA A 266 28.84 -25.59 58.10
C ALA A 266 29.12 -25.31 59.60
N PRO A 267 28.39 -24.47 60.34
CA PRO A 267 27.46 -23.38 59.97
C PRO A 267 27.80 -22.06 60.72
N ALA A 268 27.27 -20.91 60.27
CA ALA A 268 27.03 -19.76 61.16
C ALA A 268 26.00 -18.80 60.55
N THR A 269 24.80 -18.84 61.14
CA THR A 269 23.94 -17.73 61.58
C THR A 269 23.77 -16.48 60.69
N GLU A 270 22.50 -16.20 60.37
CA GLU A 270 21.99 -15.03 59.64
C GLU A 270 22.41 -13.67 60.23
N PRO A 271 22.35 -12.60 59.41
CA PRO A 271 21.17 -11.75 59.57
C PRO A 271 20.53 -11.34 58.23
N ARG A 272 19.19 -11.39 58.25
CA ARG A 272 18.25 -10.41 57.69
C ARG A 272 18.86 -9.27 56.86
N GLY A 273 18.34 -9.13 55.65
CA GLY A 273 18.13 -7.82 55.03
C GLY A 273 18.97 -7.57 53.79
N GLY A 274 18.50 -8.04 52.64
CA GLY A 274 19.04 -7.64 51.36
C GLY A 274 18.08 -8.01 50.24
N ARG A 275 17.18 -7.09 49.91
CA ARG A 275 16.30 -7.18 48.74
C ARG A 275 17.16 -7.30 47.48
N GLY A 276 17.42 -8.53 47.07
CA GLY A 276 18.00 -8.87 45.78
C GLY A 276 17.05 -8.44 44.68
N ARG A 277 17.28 -7.23 44.18
CA ARG A 277 16.63 -6.64 43.02
C ARG A 277 16.94 -7.55 41.84
N SER A 278 16.01 -8.43 41.50
CA SER A 278 16.05 -9.20 40.27
C SER A 278 16.34 -8.22 39.14
N LYS A 279 17.47 -8.46 38.44
CA LYS A 279 17.85 -7.71 37.25
C LYS A 279 16.66 -7.80 36.31
N LYS A 280 15.90 -6.70 36.21
CA LYS A 280 14.86 -6.52 35.21
C LYS A 280 15.55 -6.80 33.89
N GLN A 281 15.26 -7.94 33.28
CA GLN A 281 15.48 -8.06 31.87
C GLN A 281 14.78 -6.87 31.21
N PRO A 282 15.45 -6.18 30.27
CA PRO A 282 14.80 -5.09 29.56
C PRO A 282 13.51 -5.65 28.99
N LYS A 283 12.38 -5.05 29.38
CA LYS A 283 11.11 -5.28 28.69
C LYS A 283 11.40 -4.96 27.22
N LEU A 284 11.49 -5.99 26.40
CA LEU A 284 11.22 -5.88 24.97
C LEU A 284 9.92 -5.07 24.87
N SER A 285 10.04 -3.86 24.34
CA SER A 285 8.96 -2.91 24.22
C SER A 285 7.75 -3.60 23.61
N VAL A 286 6.62 -3.52 24.31
CA VAL A 286 5.30 -3.96 23.89
C VAL A 286 5.12 -3.68 22.39
N GLY A 287 4.89 -4.76 21.62
CA GLY A 287 4.81 -4.72 20.18
C GLY A 287 3.85 -3.63 19.70
N THR A 288 4.28 -2.92 18.66
CA THR A 288 3.50 -1.89 17.97
C THR A 288 2.27 -2.53 17.31
N GLU A 289 1.20 -2.75 18.06
CA GLU A 289 -0.10 -3.22 17.57
C GLU A 289 -0.72 -2.28 16.51
N SER A 290 -0.07 -1.16 16.20
CA SER A 290 -0.52 -0.14 15.26
C SER A 290 0.43 0.04 14.06
N ARG A 291 1.41 -0.85 13.86
CA ARG A 291 2.35 -0.76 12.74
C ARG A 291 1.76 -1.37 11.46
N LEU A 292 1.81 -0.62 10.37
CA LEU A 292 1.54 -1.11 9.01
C LEU A 292 2.81 -1.02 8.16
N TYR A 293 3.08 -2.05 7.38
CA TYR A 293 4.11 -2.06 6.37
C TYR A 293 3.52 -1.64 5.04
N PHE A 294 4.30 -0.92 4.24
CA PHE A 294 3.85 -0.49 2.94
C PHE A 294 4.88 -0.69 1.84
N GLY A 295 4.36 -0.78 0.62
CA GLY A 295 5.10 -0.64 -0.63
C GLY A 295 4.52 0.52 -1.41
N LEU A 296 5.34 1.39 -1.98
CA LEU A 296 4.93 2.54 -2.79
C LEU A 296 5.49 2.42 -4.19
N LYS A 297 4.62 2.58 -5.18
CA LYS A 297 4.99 2.86 -6.57
C LYS A 297 4.34 4.15 -7.00
N GLY A 298 4.97 4.85 -7.93
CA GLY A 298 4.48 6.14 -8.37
C GLY A 298 5.18 6.64 -9.59
N ARG A 299 5.00 7.92 -9.86
CA ARG A 299 5.74 8.67 -10.86
C ARG A 299 6.16 10.03 -10.31
N GLU A 300 7.28 10.52 -10.82
CA GLU A 300 7.72 11.88 -10.59
C GLU A 300 6.77 12.85 -11.31
N THR A 301 6.42 13.98 -10.68
CA THR A 301 5.39 14.90 -11.19
C THR A 301 5.90 15.93 -12.21
N GLY A 302 7.20 16.14 -12.32
CA GLY A 302 7.85 17.06 -13.25
C GLY A 302 8.04 16.52 -14.66
N ASP A 303 8.74 15.39 -14.81
CA ASP A 303 9.01 14.72 -16.08
C ASP A 303 8.07 13.53 -16.35
N GLY A 304 7.38 13.04 -15.33
CA GLY A 304 6.47 11.90 -15.41
C GLY A 304 7.11 10.54 -15.16
N GLN A 305 8.39 10.46 -14.73
CA GLN A 305 9.14 9.20 -14.69
C GLN A 305 8.48 8.21 -13.73
N ILE A 306 8.02 7.07 -14.27
CA ILE A 306 7.49 5.98 -13.46
C ILE A 306 8.60 5.30 -12.65
N PHE A 307 8.33 5.09 -11.36
CA PHE A 307 9.10 4.25 -10.46
C PHE A 307 8.37 2.93 -10.23
N PHE A 308 8.71 1.93 -11.06
CA PHE A 308 8.03 0.65 -11.05
C PHE A 308 8.53 -0.30 -9.96
N LYS A 309 9.72 -0.07 -9.39
CA LYS A 309 10.22 -0.84 -8.23
C LYS A 309 9.57 -0.28 -6.97
N ALA A 310 8.94 -1.17 -6.20
CA ALA A 310 8.18 -0.75 -5.02
C ALA A 310 9.13 -0.38 -3.86
N GLU A 311 9.07 0.88 -3.44
CA GLU A 311 9.80 1.35 -2.26
C GLU A 311 9.10 0.91 -0.99
N LYS A 312 9.87 0.39 -0.02
CA LYS A 312 9.33 -0.21 1.20
C LYS A 312 9.43 0.76 2.38
N GLY A 313 8.46 0.65 3.28
CA GLY A 313 8.48 1.42 4.52
C GLY A 313 7.48 0.90 5.55
N HIS A 314 7.29 1.68 6.61
CA HIS A 314 6.27 1.41 7.61
C HIS A 314 5.67 2.69 8.20
N LEU A 315 4.44 2.58 8.68
CA LEU A 315 3.68 3.59 9.39
C LEU A 315 3.33 3.07 10.79
N ASP A 316 3.62 3.84 11.82
CA ASP A 316 3.25 3.59 13.21
C ASP A 316 2.13 4.54 13.61
N PHE A 317 0.91 4.01 13.67
CA PHE A 317 -0.26 4.78 14.06
C PHE A 317 -0.35 4.97 15.57
N ASP A 318 -0.92 6.10 16.00
CA ASP A 318 -1.31 6.29 17.39
C ASP A 318 -2.46 5.33 17.78
N HIS A 319 -2.77 5.25 19.08
CA HIS A 319 -3.86 4.38 19.57
C HIS A 319 -5.24 4.77 19.03
N ARG A 320 -5.37 6.00 18.51
CA ARG A 320 -6.61 6.53 17.96
C ARG A 320 -6.69 6.38 16.44
N PHE A 321 -5.62 6.02 15.74
CA PHE A 321 -5.56 6.07 14.27
C PHE A 321 -5.91 7.46 13.72
N THR A 322 -5.52 8.51 14.42
CA THR A 322 -5.67 9.91 14.01
C THR A 322 -4.37 10.52 13.53
N SER A 323 -3.24 9.94 13.90
CA SER A 323 -1.94 10.35 13.41
C SER A 323 -1.03 9.13 13.29
N PHE A 324 0.04 9.31 12.52
CA PHE A 324 1.10 8.31 12.43
C PHE A 324 2.47 8.96 12.28
N THR A 325 3.49 8.21 12.65
CA THR A 325 4.88 8.46 12.25
C THR A 325 5.35 7.31 11.40
N GLY A 326 6.05 7.57 10.30
CA GLY A 326 6.52 6.52 9.41
C GLY A 326 7.97 6.72 9.00
N ILE A 327 8.56 5.64 8.49
CA ILE A 327 9.84 5.65 7.79
C ILE A 327 9.56 5.23 6.35
N ALA A 328 9.94 6.10 5.42
CA ALA A 328 9.77 5.91 3.99
C ALA A 328 11.12 6.00 3.27
N SER A 329 11.24 5.29 2.16
CA SER A 329 12.26 5.47 1.14
C SER A 329 11.54 5.92 -0.13
N LEU A 330 12.10 6.89 -0.85
CA LEU A 330 11.58 7.33 -2.15
C LEU A 330 12.74 7.30 -3.15
N PRO A 331 12.51 6.97 -4.43
CA PRO A 331 13.61 6.76 -5.38
C PRO A 331 14.44 8.02 -5.63
N ILE A 332 13.80 9.19 -5.54
CA ILE A 332 14.44 10.50 -5.74
C ILE A 332 15.21 10.94 -4.50
N ILE A 333 14.86 10.42 -3.32
CA ILE A 333 15.39 10.86 -2.03
C ILE A 333 16.31 9.78 -1.49
N ARG A 334 17.62 10.06 -1.46
CA ARG A 334 18.60 9.08 -0.99
C ARG A 334 18.38 8.72 0.48
N GLY A 335 18.13 7.45 0.73
CA GLY A 335 18.04 6.87 2.08
C GLY A 335 16.71 7.12 2.77
N ALA A 336 16.45 6.32 3.81
CA ALA A 336 15.23 6.38 4.57
C ALA A 336 15.05 7.71 5.31
N PHE A 337 13.83 8.22 5.37
CA PHE A 337 13.49 9.46 6.05
C PHE A 337 12.15 9.35 6.79
N LYS A 338 11.94 10.27 7.73
CA LYS A 338 10.76 10.31 8.57
C LYS A 338 9.62 11.05 7.89
N ILE A 339 8.43 10.47 7.93
CA ILE A 339 7.17 11.11 7.58
C ILE A 339 6.24 11.15 8.79
N GLU A 340 5.39 12.15 8.84
CA GLU A 340 4.33 12.29 9.85
C GLU A 340 3.01 12.51 9.13
N GLY A 341 1.92 11.91 9.59
CA GLY A 341 0.61 12.13 8.98
C GLY A 341 -0.48 12.38 9.99
N PHE A 342 -1.46 13.17 9.57
CA PHE A 342 -2.55 13.65 10.41
C PHE A 342 -3.87 13.47 9.68
N LYS A 343 -4.79 12.74 10.29
CA LYS A 343 -6.09 12.41 9.71
C LYS A 343 -6.98 13.66 9.70
N ILE A 344 -7.50 14.01 8.53
CA ILE A 344 -8.42 15.14 8.33
C ILE A 344 -9.84 14.69 8.01
N ASP A 345 -10.03 13.46 7.54
CA ASP A 345 -11.35 12.89 7.25
C ASP A 345 -11.35 11.37 7.49
N ASP A 346 -12.48 10.82 7.94
CA ASP A 346 -12.69 9.37 8.05
C ASP A 346 -12.94 8.71 6.68
N THR A 347 -13.26 9.51 5.66
CA THR A 347 -13.48 9.07 4.29
C THR A 347 -12.32 9.51 3.40
N ALA A 348 -11.77 8.59 2.62
CA ALA A 348 -10.78 8.91 1.59
C ALA A 348 -11.38 9.81 0.51
N LYS A 349 -10.68 10.90 0.18
CA LYS A 349 -11.10 11.87 -0.83
C LYS A 349 -10.67 11.45 -2.23
N MET A 350 -9.47 10.89 -2.34
CA MET A 350 -8.91 10.40 -3.59
C MET A 350 -8.96 8.87 -3.70
N ARG A 351 -9.08 8.38 -4.93
CA ARG A 351 -8.97 6.96 -5.24
C ARG A 351 -7.59 6.68 -5.82
N ALA A 352 -6.91 5.68 -5.27
CA ALA A 352 -5.63 5.24 -5.81
C ALA A 352 -5.76 4.76 -7.25
N GLU A 353 -4.76 5.08 -8.07
CA GLU A 353 -4.62 4.47 -9.37
C GLU A 353 -4.39 2.96 -9.24
N PRO A 354 -4.73 2.18 -10.28
CA PRO A 354 -4.32 0.77 -10.31
C PRO A 354 -2.81 0.64 -10.13
N TRP A 355 -2.37 -0.19 -9.19
CA TRP A 355 -0.95 -0.44 -8.94
C TRP A 355 -0.18 -0.89 -10.20
N SER A 356 -0.85 -1.59 -11.12
CA SER A 356 -0.32 -2.03 -12.42
C SER A 356 0.01 -0.88 -13.38
N ASN A 357 -0.51 0.33 -13.15
CA ASN A 357 -0.14 1.52 -13.93
C ASN A 357 1.33 1.90 -13.73
N PHE A 358 1.93 1.47 -12.63
CA PHE A 358 3.35 1.68 -12.32
C PHE A 358 4.15 0.39 -12.56
N SER A 359 3.88 -0.30 -13.67
CA SER A 359 4.62 -1.50 -14.08
C SER A 359 5.86 -1.11 -14.88
N GLU A 360 6.81 -2.04 -15.00
CA GLU A 360 8.00 -1.87 -15.83
C GLU A 360 7.63 -1.59 -17.28
N LYS A 361 6.66 -2.33 -17.83
CA LYS A 361 6.09 -2.07 -19.16
C LYS A 361 5.54 -0.65 -19.32
N ALA A 362 4.90 -0.10 -18.29
CA ALA A 362 4.41 1.28 -18.34
C ALA A 362 5.58 2.27 -18.35
N TRP A 363 6.61 2.02 -17.53
CA TRP A 363 7.85 2.78 -17.54
C TRP A 363 8.55 2.73 -18.91
N GLU A 364 8.71 1.55 -19.52
CA GLU A 364 9.29 1.39 -20.85
C GLU A 364 8.50 2.16 -21.92
N SER A 365 7.17 2.07 -21.88
CA SER A 365 6.30 2.78 -22.81
C SER A 365 6.45 4.30 -22.69
N GLU A 366 6.60 4.84 -21.48
CA GLU A 366 6.85 6.25 -21.27
C GLU A 366 8.26 6.66 -21.70
N CYS A 367 9.27 5.84 -21.42
CA CYS A 367 10.64 6.06 -21.89
C CYS A 367 10.69 6.15 -23.43
N VAL A 368 10.07 5.20 -24.14
CA VAL A 368 10.02 5.22 -25.62
C VAL A 368 9.28 6.46 -26.14
N SER A 369 8.17 6.83 -25.49
CA SER A 369 7.36 7.99 -25.90
C SER A 369 8.06 9.34 -25.71
N ARG A 370 9.14 9.42 -24.91
CA ARG A 370 9.93 10.65 -24.74
C ARG A 370 10.87 10.93 -25.91
N TRP A 371 11.24 9.91 -26.70
CA TRP A 371 12.25 10.02 -27.76
C TRP A 371 11.67 10.02 -29.19
N HIS A 372 10.34 9.97 -29.34
CA HIS A 372 9.62 10.03 -30.61
C HIS A 372 8.66 11.22 -30.63
#